data_AF-A0A5J4QBB6-F1
#
_entry.id   AF-A0A5J4QBB6-F1
#
_cell.length_a   1.000
_cell.length_b   1.000
_cell.length_c   1.000
_cell.angle_alpha   90.00
_cell.angle_beta   90.00
_cell.angle_gamma   90.00
#
_symmetry.space_group_name_H-M   'P 1'
#
loop_
_entity.id
_entity.type
_entity.pdbx_description
1 polymer ?
#
loop_
_entity_poly.entity_id
_entity_poly.type
_entity_poly.pdbx_seq_one_letter_code
_entity_poly.pdbx_strand_id
1 'polypeptide(L)'
;MKKIAYIKLSHEEANRKIWDSLILKYPSIKQKNRLLGYLWLVAVSTSYGFIAIISLFSFLSLFFKDIRYTPHYIQTVIRVNRMTREQANEYLDSMRLEYKKRLSYGNISLKEQSRMDATFEWLYKQYQLPELWAGKPDEVLANLLEMKDSVNGNFQELKGIVSEGNNEIKTLSEYANRKQVEEEKEQSRKQHLTQAQTNQFKSAYLRECGRNLASFEPAFTDKELDMLVDCCNSIPIFTRNVEKRDLEDILYCTHKAPLQVRVNRHIAFLFDELRKSHLICSTWMSVASRHQCFISKQNDKLLTPKDLSTALTESSKIKQSVKDNIRDSINRILSAHPQNA
;
A
#
# COMPACT_ATOMS: atom_id res chain seq x y z
N MET A 1 44.05 5.01 33.28
CA MET A 1 43.53 6.04 34.22
C MET A 1 42.35 5.44 35.01
N LYS A 2 42.23 5.67 36.33
CA LYS A 2 41.06 5.20 37.11
C LYS A 2 39.81 6.04 36.79
N LYS A 3 38.62 5.42 36.74
CA LYS A 3 37.34 6.09 36.40
C LYS A 3 37.09 7.38 37.21
N ILE A 4 37.37 7.33 38.51
CA ILE A 4 37.20 8.46 39.45
C ILE A 4 38.12 9.64 39.08
N ALA A 5 39.37 9.35 38.67
CA ALA A 5 40.33 10.38 38.29
C ALA A 5 39.91 11.10 37.00
N TYR A 6 39.40 10.36 36.01
CA TYR A 6 38.83 10.95 34.80
C TYR A 6 37.64 11.87 35.11
N ILE A 7 36.72 11.39 35.94
CA ILE A 7 35.51 12.15 36.27
C ILE A 7 35.89 13.46 36.98
N LYS A 8 36.79 13.41 37.97
CA LYS A 8 37.28 14.61 38.66
C LYS A 8 37.90 15.62 37.68
N LEU A 9 38.77 15.13 36.79
CA LEU A 9 39.44 15.97 35.79
C LEU A 9 38.46 16.57 34.77
N SER A 10 37.47 15.79 34.32
CA SER A 10 36.41 16.27 33.43
C SER A 10 35.53 17.34 34.07
N HIS A 11 35.22 17.19 35.36
CA HIS A 11 34.45 18.20 36.11
C HIS A 11 35.24 19.47 36.33
N GLU A 12 36.52 19.36 36.70
CA GLU A 12 37.41 20.52 36.85
C GLU A 12 37.53 21.31 35.55
N GLU A 13 37.63 20.63 34.40
CA GLU A 13 37.67 21.29 33.09
C GLU A 13 36.36 21.96 32.69
N ALA A 14 35.22 21.29 32.91
CA ALA A 14 33.92 21.87 32.61
C ALA A 14 33.64 23.10 33.50
N ASN A 15 33.91 22.97 34.80
CA ASN A 15 33.75 24.06 35.76
C ASN A 15 34.68 25.22 35.45
N ARG A 16 35.93 24.95 35.04
CA ARG A 16 36.88 25.98 34.62
C ARG A 16 36.42 26.71 33.37
N LYS A 17 35.97 26.01 32.32
CA LYS A 17 35.45 26.65 31.09
C LYS A 17 34.24 27.53 31.36
N ILE A 18 33.32 27.08 32.20
CA ILE A 18 32.14 27.86 32.59
C ILE A 18 32.58 29.08 33.39
N TRP A 19 33.50 28.92 34.35
CA TRP A 19 34.08 30.02 35.11
C TRP A 19 34.76 31.04 34.21
N ASP A 20 35.63 30.61 33.30
CA ASP A 20 36.35 31.48 32.37
C ASP A 20 35.37 32.26 31.50
N SER A 21 34.31 31.61 30.99
CA SER A 21 33.26 32.26 30.20
C SER A 21 32.47 33.32 30.98
N LEU A 22 32.18 33.06 32.26
CA LEU A 22 31.44 33.97 33.13
C LEU A 22 32.32 35.14 33.63
N ILE A 23 33.59 34.87 33.94
CA ILE A 23 34.58 35.86 34.39
C ILE A 23 35.01 36.77 33.25
N LEU A 24 35.12 36.27 32.01
CA LEU A 24 35.45 37.08 30.83
C LEU A 24 34.50 38.28 30.63
N LYS A 25 33.24 38.17 31.06
CA LYS A 25 32.23 39.24 30.94
C LYS A 25 32.28 40.26 32.08
N TYR A 26 32.86 39.91 33.22
CA TYR A 26 32.93 40.75 34.41
C TYR A 26 33.65 42.11 34.21
N PRO A 27 34.84 42.20 33.59
CA PRO A 27 35.52 43.49 33.41
C PRO A 27 34.73 44.46 32.53
N SER A 28 34.07 43.96 31.48
CA SER A 28 33.23 44.77 30.58
C SER A 28 31.97 45.34 31.26
N ILE A 29 31.43 44.63 32.26
CA ILE A 29 30.26 45.07 33.04
C ILE A 29 30.68 46.07 34.12
N LYS A 30 31.80 45.82 34.78
CA LYS A 30 32.37 46.70 35.81
C LYS A 30 32.76 48.08 35.26
N GLN A 31 33.19 48.16 34.00
CA GLN A 31 33.54 49.42 33.33
C GLN A 31 32.32 50.31 33.09
N LYS A 32 31.14 49.72 32.84
CA LYS A 32 29.90 50.48 32.55
C LYS A 32 29.21 50.99 33.81
N ASN A 33 29.15 50.20 34.88
CA ASN A 33 28.56 50.62 36.15
C ASN A 33 29.12 49.79 37.31
N ARG A 34 29.67 50.46 38.32
CA ARG A 34 30.37 49.82 39.45
C ARG A 34 29.43 48.96 40.30
N LEU A 35 28.20 49.42 40.53
CA LEU A 35 27.17 48.68 41.27
C LEU A 35 26.70 47.43 40.51
N LEU A 36 26.51 47.56 39.19
CA LEU A 36 26.11 46.46 38.33
C LEU A 36 27.18 45.35 38.27
N GLY A 37 28.47 45.74 38.33
CA GLY A 37 29.58 44.79 38.42
C GLY A 37 29.56 43.94 39.70
N TYR A 38 29.28 44.55 40.86
CA TYR A 38 29.16 43.80 42.13
C TYR A 38 27.92 42.90 42.14
N LEU A 39 26.78 43.39 41.62
CA LEU A 39 25.57 42.57 41.47
C LEU A 39 25.78 41.38 40.52
N TRP A 40 26.51 41.58 39.43
CA TRP A 40 26.89 40.51 38.50
C TRP A 40 27.76 39.46 39.18
N LEU A 41 28.72 39.87 40.03
CA LEU A 41 29.59 38.94 40.75
C LEU A 41 28.79 38.06 41.71
N VAL A 42 27.84 38.64 42.46
CA VAL A 42 26.93 37.88 43.33
C VAL A 42 26.08 36.91 42.51
N ALA A 43 25.51 37.36 41.39
CA ALA A 43 24.72 36.49 40.50
C ALA A 43 25.55 35.34 39.90
N VAL A 44 26.81 35.59 39.50
CA VAL A 44 27.74 34.57 39.02
C VAL A 44 28.09 33.58 40.14
N SER A 45 28.32 34.03 41.37
CA SER A 45 28.59 33.14 42.51
C SER A 45 27.39 32.27 42.86
N THR A 46 26.18 32.82 42.87
CA THR A 46 24.96 32.05 43.14
C THR A 46 24.68 31.04 42.03
N SER A 47 24.76 31.44 40.76
CA SER A 47 24.60 30.53 39.62
C SER A 47 25.66 29.44 39.58
N TYR A 48 26.92 29.75 39.92
CA TYR A 48 27.97 28.75 40.05
C TYR A 48 27.67 27.71 41.15
N GLY A 49 27.10 28.14 42.28
CA GLY A 49 26.62 27.23 43.33
C GLY A 49 25.57 26.23 42.83
N PHE A 50 24.59 26.69 42.04
CA PHE A 50 23.59 25.81 41.43
C PHE A 50 24.22 24.86 40.39
N ILE A 51 25.15 25.35 39.56
CA ILE A 51 25.86 24.53 38.56
C ILE A 51 26.68 23.44 39.26
N ALA A 52 27.34 23.73 40.38
CA ALA A 52 28.07 22.74 41.16
C ALA A 52 27.15 21.61 41.66
N ILE A 53 25.94 21.95 42.15
CA ILE A 53 24.95 20.97 42.61
C ILE A 53 24.42 20.12 41.44
N ILE A 54 24.06 20.73 40.30
CA ILE A 54 23.61 19.99 39.10
C ILE A 54 24.74 19.11 38.54
N SER A 55 25.99 19.57 38.61
CA SER A 55 27.15 18.79 38.21
C SER A 55 27.37 17.57 39.12
N LEU A 56 27.02 17.65 40.41
CA LEU A 56 27.05 16.53 41.35
C LEU A 56 26.00 15.46 41.01
N PHE A 57 24.81 15.86 40.58
CA PHE A 57 23.81 14.92 40.06
C PHE A 57 24.24 14.28 38.73
N SER A 58 24.88 15.06 37.86
CA SER A 58 25.48 14.55 36.61
C SER A 58 26.63 13.56 36.89
N PHE A 59 27.42 13.80 37.93
CA PHE A 59 28.45 12.91 38.45
C PHE A 59 27.87 11.57 38.89
N LEU A 60 26.74 11.60 39.63
CA LEU A 60 26.06 10.39 40.09
C LEU A 60 25.54 9.55 38.91
N SER A 61 24.99 10.21 37.88
CA SER A 61 24.51 9.56 36.64
C SER A 61 25.64 8.88 35.82
N LEU A 62 26.78 9.55 35.68
CA LEU A 62 27.96 9.05 34.96
C LEU A 62 28.63 7.85 35.65
N PHE A 63 28.46 7.74 36.97
CA PHE A 63 29.00 6.61 37.73
C PHE A 63 28.40 5.27 37.30
N PHE A 64 27.13 5.26 36.88
CA PHE A 64 26.40 4.05 36.46
C PHE A 64 26.55 3.69 34.97
N LYS A 65 27.18 4.54 34.15
CA LYS A 65 27.40 4.28 32.70
C LYS A 65 28.83 3.85 32.38
N ASP A 66 28.99 3.01 31.35
CA ASP A 66 30.30 2.58 30.83
C ASP A 66 30.91 3.67 29.94
N ILE A 67 31.72 4.54 30.55
CA ILE A 67 32.30 5.74 29.89
C ILE A 67 33.62 5.46 29.15
N ARG A 68 34.15 4.24 29.29
CA ARG A 68 35.48 3.84 28.80
C ARG A 68 35.64 3.98 27.29
N TYR A 69 34.54 3.90 26.56
CA TYR A 69 34.47 3.96 25.09
C TYR A 69 33.86 5.25 24.57
N THR A 70 33.89 6.33 25.36
CA THR A 70 33.43 7.66 24.93
C THR A 70 34.59 8.44 24.31
N PRO A 71 34.37 9.22 23.22
CA PRO A 71 35.45 9.96 22.56
C PRO A 71 36.25 10.84 23.52
N HIS A 72 35.55 11.59 24.38
CA HIS A 72 36.17 12.48 25.37
C HIS A 72 37.04 11.74 26.40
N TYR A 73 36.64 10.52 26.81
CA TYR A 73 37.41 9.72 27.75
C TYR A 73 38.76 9.31 27.16
N ILE A 74 38.73 8.73 25.97
CA ILE A 74 39.92 8.23 25.29
C ILE A 74 40.89 9.38 24.97
N GLN A 75 40.38 10.52 24.47
CA GLN A 75 41.18 11.72 24.24
C GLN A 75 41.80 12.27 25.51
N THR A 76 41.06 12.25 26.63
CA THR A 76 41.58 12.71 27.92
C THR A 76 42.72 11.82 28.41
N VAL A 77 42.61 10.51 28.23
CA VAL A 77 43.68 9.57 28.58
C VAL A 77 44.93 9.83 27.73
N ILE A 78 44.76 9.99 26.41
CA ILE A 78 45.86 10.32 25.48
C ILE A 78 46.55 11.61 25.90
N ARG A 79 45.77 12.66 26.21
CA ARG A 79 46.28 13.98 26.61
C ARG A 79 47.00 13.97 27.96
N VAL A 80 46.41 13.33 28.98
CA VAL A 80 47.00 13.29 30.34
C VAL A 80 48.27 12.45 30.37
N ASN A 81 48.30 11.36 29.60
CA ASN A 81 49.49 10.52 29.49
C ASN A 81 50.53 11.08 28.49
N ARG A 82 50.24 12.20 27.83
CA ARG A 82 51.10 12.83 26.79
C ARG A 82 51.59 11.84 25.73
N MET A 83 50.70 10.96 25.28
CA MET A 83 51.03 9.93 24.29
C MET A 83 51.38 10.57 22.94
N THR A 84 52.39 10.03 22.25
CA THR A 84 52.65 10.35 20.83
C THR A 84 51.54 9.80 19.95
N ARG A 85 51.45 10.22 18.67
CA ARG A 85 50.39 9.73 17.76
C ARG A 85 50.44 8.21 17.57
N GLU A 86 51.63 7.64 17.51
CA GLU A 86 51.84 6.19 17.42
C GLU A 86 51.38 5.47 18.68
N GLN A 87 51.79 5.95 19.87
CA GLN A 87 51.34 5.41 21.15
C GLN A 87 49.83 5.56 21.36
N ALA A 88 49.24 6.64 20.84
CA ALA A 88 47.80 6.85 20.84
C ALA A 88 47.08 5.83 19.94
N ASN A 89 47.63 5.51 18.76
CA ASN A 89 47.08 4.50 17.86
C ASN A 89 47.21 3.09 18.45
N GLU A 90 48.35 2.72 19.04
CA GLU A 90 48.53 1.45 19.76
C GLU A 90 47.55 1.32 20.94
N TYR A 91 47.34 2.41 21.68
CA TYR A 91 46.35 2.46 22.74
C TYR A 91 44.92 2.26 22.19
N LEU A 92 44.56 2.91 21.08
CA LEU A 92 43.28 2.72 20.41
C LEU A 92 43.06 1.27 19.95
N ASP A 93 44.10 0.63 19.40
CA ASP A 93 44.06 -0.77 18.98
C ASP A 93 43.85 -1.71 20.16
N SER A 94 44.55 -1.49 21.27
CA SER A 94 44.36 -2.28 22.50
C SER A 94 42.93 -2.17 23.04
N MET A 95 42.35 -0.96 23.02
CA MET A 95 40.98 -0.69 23.45
C MET A 95 39.94 -1.31 22.50
N ARG A 96 40.21 -1.27 21.18
CA ARG A 96 39.35 -1.91 20.16
C ARG A 96 39.37 -3.43 20.30
N LEU A 97 40.51 -4.02 20.64
CA LEU A 97 40.62 -5.46 20.90
C LEU A 97 39.81 -5.87 22.14
N GLU A 98 39.88 -5.12 23.24
CA GLU A 98 39.07 -5.39 24.44
C GLU A 98 37.56 -5.25 24.14
N TYR A 99 37.18 -4.25 23.35
CA TYR A 99 35.80 -4.07 22.88
C TYR A 99 35.31 -5.26 22.03
N LYS A 100 36.09 -5.72 21.05
CA LYS A 100 35.75 -6.92 20.25
C LYS A 100 35.60 -8.18 21.11
N LYS A 101 36.48 -8.36 22.11
CA LYS A 101 36.34 -9.46 23.08
C LYS A 101 35.02 -9.35 23.85
N ARG A 102 34.62 -8.14 24.29
CA ARG A 102 33.32 -7.94 24.95
C ARG A 102 32.13 -8.22 24.03
N LEU A 103 32.21 -7.86 22.75
CA LEU A 103 31.16 -8.19 21.77
C LEU A 103 30.97 -9.71 21.64
N SER A 104 32.05 -10.50 21.64
CA SER A 104 31.93 -11.97 21.56
C SER A 104 31.25 -12.63 22.76
N TYR A 105 31.19 -11.95 23.92
CA TYR A 105 30.49 -12.46 25.11
C TYR A 105 28.98 -12.13 25.14
N GLY A 106 28.43 -11.47 24.11
CA GLY A 106 26.98 -11.36 23.89
C GLY A 106 26.21 -10.33 24.72
N ASN A 107 26.87 -9.53 25.57
CA ASN A 107 26.23 -8.64 26.54
C ASN A 107 26.15 -7.15 26.13
N ILE A 108 26.13 -6.83 24.82
CA ILE A 108 26.10 -5.43 24.33
C ILE A 108 24.87 -5.19 23.46
N SER A 109 24.14 -4.10 23.72
CA SER A 109 22.98 -3.70 22.90
C SER A 109 23.41 -3.10 21.55
N LEU A 110 22.58 -3.26 20.51
CA LEU A 110 22.86 -2.76 19.15
C LEU A 110 23.06 -1.23 19.10
N LYS A 111 22.33 -0.49 19.92
CA LYS A 111 22.47 0.97 20.07
C LYS A 111 23.82 1.36 20.71
N GLU A 112 24.30 0.54 21.63
CA GLU A 112 25.59 0.76 22.29
C GLU A 112 26.76 0.41 21.37
N GLN A 113 26.64 -0.65 20.58
CA GLN A 113 27.59 -1.05 19.56
C GLN A 113 27.81 0.05 18.51
N SER A 114 26.72 0.54 17.89
CA SER A 114 26.80 1.60 16.88
C SER A 114 27.47 2.89 17.42
N ARG A 115 27.18 3.26 18.67
CA ARG A 115 27.83 4.41 19.32
C ARG A 115 29.33 4.20 19.55
N MET A 116 29.73 3.00 19.94
CA MET A 116 31.13 2.65 20.18
C MET A 116 31.92 2.58 18.87
N ASP A 117 31.34 1.97 17.82
CA ASP A 117 31.96 1.88 16.50
C ASP A 117 32.22 3.28 15.91
N ALA A 118 31.22 4.18 15.97
CA ALA A 118 31.37 5.57 15.54
C ALA A 118 32.45 6.33 16.33
N THR A 119 32.62 6.00 17.62
CA THR A 119 33.67 6.60 18.46
C THR A 119 35.06 6.20 17.99
N PHE A 120 35.27 4.92 17.70
CA PHE A 120 36.55 4.44 17.19
C PHE A 120 36.85 5.01 15.81
N GLU A 121 35.90 4.99 14.88
CA GLU A 121 36.09 5.57 13.54
C GLU A 121 36.52 7.04 13.58
N TRP A 122 35.86 7.84 14.41
CA TRP A 122 36.19 9.24 14.57
C TRP A 122 37.59 9.45 15.16
N LEU A 123 37.99 8.64 16.15
CA LEU A 123 39.32 8.72 16.77
C LEU A 123 40.43 8.29 15.80
N TYR A 124 40.28 7.18 15.08
CA TYR A 124 41.28 6.76 14.09
C TYR A 124 41.50 7.83 13.03
N LYS A 125 40.42 8.44 12.52
CA LYS A 125 40.51 9.55 11.56
C LYS A 125 41.32 10.74 12.09
N GLN A 126 41.29 11.00 13.40
CA GLN A 126 42.00 12.10 14.03
C GLN A 126 43.50 11.83 14.24
N TYR A 127 43.89 10.56 14.46
CA TYR A 127 45.27 10.19 14.83
C TYR A 127 46.07 9.47 13.72
N GLN A 128 45.45 9.12 12.58
CA GLN A 128 46.10 8.43 11.43
C GLN A 128 46.69 9.34 10.33
N LEU A 129 46.86 10.65 10.53
CA LEU A 129 47.54 11.50 9.53
C LEU A 129 48.99 10.99 9.29
N PRO A 130 49.35 10.52 8.07
CA PRO A 130 50.61 9.80 7.87
C PRO A 130 51.83 10.72 7.94
N GLU A 131 52.74 10.43 8.87
CA GLU A 131 54.16 10.78 8.72
C GLU A 131 54.74 9.91 7.62
N LEU A 132 54.69 10.43 6.40
CA LEU A 132 55.47 9.90 5.29
C LEU A 132 56.88 10.49 5.41
N TRP A 133 57.90 9.67 5.09
CA TRP A 133 59.30 10.03 4.82
C TRP A 133 60.32 9.91 5.96
N ALA A 134 60.71 8.67 6.29
CA ALA A 134 62.08 8.38 6.70
C ALA A 134 62.50 6.95 6.29
N GLY A 135 63.10 6.80 5.10
CA GLY A 135 63.99 5.66 4.79
C GLY A 135 63.68 4.87 3.52
N LYS A 136 64.56 5.05 2.51
CA LYS A 136 64.75 4.26 1.26
C LYS A 136 63.61 4.26 0.21
N PRO A 137 63.65 5.20 -0.76
CA PRO A 137 62.61 5.35 -1.79
C PRO A 137 62.64 4.29 -2.91
N ASP A 138 63.80 3.76 -3.28
CA ASP A 138 63.93 3.12 -4.60
C ASP A 138 63.47 1.65 -4.65
N GLU A 139 63.63 0.89 -3.56
CA GLU A 139 63.21 -0.52 -3.47
C GLU A 139 61.70 -0.65 -3.20
N VAL A 140 61.13 0.32 -2.47
CA VAL A 140 59.70 0.37 -2.16
C VAL A 140 58.90 0.80 -3.40
N LEU A 141 59.43 1.72 -4.22
CA LEU A 141 58.77 2.14 -5.47
C LEU A 141 58.69 1.00 -6.49
N ALA A 142 59.74 0.19 -6.64
CA ALA A 142 59.77 -0.94 -7.56
C ALA A 142 58.77 -2.04 -7.14
N ASN A 143 58.79 -2.44 -5.87
CA ASN A 143 57.84 -3.42 -5.33
C ASN A 143 56.39 -2.92 -5.40
N LEU A 144 56.14 -1.62 -5.20
CA LEU A 144 54.81 -1.02 -5.36
C LEU A 144 54.36 -0.97 -6.82
N LEU A 145 55.26 -0.77 -7.78
CA LEU A 145 54.96 -0.79 -9.21
C LEU A 145 54.61 -2.21 -9.69
N GLU A 146 55.41 -3.20 -9.31
CA GLU A 146 55.12 -4.61 -9.61
C GLU A 146 53.82 -5.08 -8.95
N MET A 147 53.59 -4.71 -7.68
CA MET A 147 52.34 -5.01 -6.99
C MET A 147 51.15 -4.32 -7.67
N LYS A 148 51.30 -3.06 -8.12
CA LYS A 148 50.26 -2.34 -8.86
C LYS A 148 49.90 -3.05 -10.17
N ASP A 149 50.88 -3.52 -10.92
CA ASP A 149 50.66 -4.19 -12.20
C ASP A 149 50.02 -5.58 -12.01
N SER A 150 50.46 -6.33 -11.00
CA SER A 150 49.82 -7.61 -10.62
C SER A 150 48.37 -7.42 -10.13
N VAL A 151 48.13 -6.41 -9.29
CA VAL A 151 46.78 -6.07 -8.82
C VAL A 151 45.90 -5.63 -9.98
N ASN A 152 46.44 -4.88 -10.94
CA ASN A 152 45.70 -4.47 -12.13
C ASN A 152 45.37 -5.67 -13.05
N GLY A 153 46.28 -6.64 -13.20
CA GLY A 153 46.04 -7.90 -13.91
C GLY A 153 44.88 -8.70 -13.29
N ASN A 154 44.97 -8.97 -11.99
CA ASN A 154 43.92 -9.67 -11.25
C ASN A 154 42.57 -8.93 -11.30
N PHE A 155 42.60 -7.60 -11.29
CA PHE A 155 41.40 -6.77 -11.42
C PHE A 155 40.72 -6.93 -12.80
N GLN A 156 41.48 -7.04 -13.89
CA GLN A 156 40.90 -7.28 -15.22
C GLN A 156 40.32 -8.69 -15.35
N GLU A 157 40.95 -9.71 -14.78
CA GLU A 157 40.41 -11.07 -14.77
C GLU A 157 39.10 -11.15 -13.98
N LEU A 158 39.06 -10.55 -12.78
CA LEU A 158 37.83 -10.44 -11.98
C LEU A 158 36.72 -9.71 -12.74
N LYS A 159 37.05 -8.66 -13.49
CA LYS A 159 36.09 -7.95 -14.34
C LYS A 159 35.53 -8.86 -15.45
N GLY A 160 36.37 -9.70 -16.05
CA GLY A 160 35.95 -10.71 -17.02
C GLY A 160 34.95 -11.70 -16.42
N ILE A 161 35.30 -12.33 -15.30
CA ILE A 161 34.46 -13.32 -14.60
C ILE A 161 33.12 -12.72 -14.18
N VAL A 162 33.13 -11.49 -13.64
CA VAL A 162 31.89 -10.80 -13.25
C VAL A 162 31.01 -10.50 -14.46
N SER A 163 31.60 -10.13 -15.60
CA SER A 163 30.81 -9.87 -16.83
C SER A 163 30.16 -11.13 -17.39
N GLU A 164 30.86 -12.27 -17.32
CA GLU A 164 30.35 -13.56 -17.78
C GLU A 164 29.24 -14.09 -16.86
N GLY A 165 29.46 -14.06 -15.54
CA GLY A 165 28.43 -14.42 -14.56
C GLY A 165 27.17 -13.54 -14.66
N ASN A 166 27.32 -12.24 -14.96
CA ASN A 166 26.18 -11.36 -15.19
C ASN A 166 25.36 -11.76 -16.44
N ASN A 167 26.02 -12.24 -17.51
CA ASN A 167 25.33 -12.71 -18.71
C ASN A 167 24.56 -14.01 -18.45
N GLU A 168 25.12 -14.95 -17.69
CA GLU A 168 24.44 -16.19 -17.29
C GLU A 168 23.25 -15.93 -16.36
N ILE A 169 23.39 -15.02 -15.40
CA ILE A 169 22.28 -14.60 -14.53
C ILE A 169 21.17 -13.97 -15.37
N LYS A 170 21.53 -13.19 -16.39
CA LYS A 170 20.56 -12.59 -17.31
C LYS A 170 19.80 -13.66 -18.08
N THR A 171 20.46 -14.64 -18.69
CA THR A 171 19.80 -15.71 -19.46
C THR A 171 18.90 -16.59 -18.57
N LEU A 172 19.34 -16.90 -17.35
CA LEU A 172 18.53 -17.65 -16.39
C LEU A 172 17.28 -16.86 -15.94
N SER A 173 17.42 -15.55 -15.73
CA SER A 173 16.30 -14.67 -15.39
C SER A 173 15.28 -14.57 -16.53
N GLU A 174 15.75 -14.51 -17.79
CA GLU A 174 14.89 -14.51 -18.97
C GLU A 174 14.13 -15.83 -19.12
N TYR A 175 14.78 -16.96 -18.87
CA TYR A 175 14.12 -18.28 -18.86
C TYR A 175 13.07 -18.39 -17.74
N ALA A 176 13.39 -17.96 -16.52
CA ALA A 176 12.46 -17.98 -15.39
C ALA A 176 11.21 -17.12 -15.66
N ASN A 177 11.41 -15.92 -16.20
CA ASN A 177 10.32 -15.02 -16.60
C ASN A 177 9.44 -15.66 -17.68
N ARG A 178 10.05 -16.29 -18.71
CA ARG A 178 9.29 -16.98 -19.77
C ARG A 178 8.42 -18.10 -19.20
N LYS A 179 8.95 -18.90 -18.27
CA LYS A 179 8.22 -20.00 -17.64
C LYS A 179 7.04 -19.51 -16.81
N GLN A 180 7.22 -18.42 -16.04
CA GLN A 180 6.12 -17.80 -15.28
C GLN A 180 5.00 -17.31 -16.20
N VAL A 181 5.34 -16.63 -17.30
CA VAL A 181 4.35 -16.16 -18.28
C VAL A 181 3.56 -17.32 -18.91
N GLU A 182 4.22 -18.45 -19.16
CA GLU A 182 3.56 -19.64 -19.72
C GLU A 182 2.60 -20.29 -18.71
N GLU A 183 3.02 -20.43 -17.45
CA GLU A 183 2.19 -20.93 -16.34
C GLU A 183 0.96 -20.02 -16.10
N GLU A 184 1.13 -18.70 -16.09
CA GLU A 184 0.03 -17.72 -15.98
C GLU A 184 -0.96 -17.84 -17.14
N LYS A 185 -0.46 -18.03 -18.36
CA LYS A 185 -1.29 -18.20 -19.56
C LYS A 185 -2.08 -19.51 -19.51
N GLU A 186 -1.49 -20.59 -19.05
CA GLU A 186 -2.20 -21.86 -18.84
C GLU A 186 -3.27 -21.73 -17.75
N GLN A 187 -2.97 -21.07 -16.65
CA GLN A 187 -3.92 -20.86 -15.56
C GLN A 187 -5.09 -19.99 -16.00
N SER A 188 -4.81 -18.94 -16.76
CA SER A 188 -5.84 -18.10 -17.40
C SER A 188 -6.71 -18.90 -18.36
N ARG A 189 -6.11 -19.80 -19.16
CA ARG A 189 -6.84 -20.69 -20.08
C ARG A 189 -7.75 -21.67 -19.31
N LYS A 190 -7.26 -22.26 -18.23
CA LYS A 190 -8.04 -23.15 -17.35
C LYS A 190 -9.22 -22.41 -16.72
N GLN A 191 -9.01 -21.21 -16.18
CA GLN A 191 -10.07 -20.37 -15.63
C GLN A 191 -11.13 -20.03 -16.68
N HIS A 192 -10.72 -19.62 -17.88
CA HIS A 192 -11.65 -19.31 -18.96
C HIS A 192 -12.49 -20.52 -19.36
N LEU A 193 -11.89 -21.72 -19.40
CA LEU A 193 -12.61 -22.97 -19.69
C LEU A 193 -13.63 -23.31 -18.60
N THR A 194 -13.25 -23.23 -17.33
CA THR A 194 -14.17 -23.47 -16.19
C THR A 194 -15.33 -22.47 -16.18
N GLN A 195 -15.06 -21.20 -16.48
CA GLN A 195 -16.10 -20.17 -16.59
C GLN A 195 -17.06 -20.46 -17.76
N ALA A 196 -16.53 -20.85 -18.91
CA ALA A 196 -17.33 -21.21 -20.08
C ALA A 196 -18.24 -22.42 -19.79
N GLN A 197 -17.71 -23.47 -19.14
CA GLN A 197 -18.50 -24.63 -18.70
C GLN A 197 -19.61 -24.22 -17.72
N THR A 198 -19.30 -23.41 -16.72
CA THR A 198 -20.29 -22.93 -15.73
C THR A 198 -21.41 -22.13 -16.40
N ASN A 199 -21.06 -21.24 -17.33
CA ASN A 199 -22.03 -20.47 -18.12
C ASN A 199 -22.90 -21.39 -19.00
N GLN A 200 -22.30 -22.43 -19.59
CA GLN A 200 -23.03 -23.42 -20.38
C GLN A 200 -24.04 -24.18 -19.53
N PHE A 201 -23.65 -24.70 -18.36
CA PHE A 201 -24.55 -25.36 -17.41
C PHE A 201 -25.68 -24.44 -16.95
N LYS A 202 -25.37 -23.19 -16.57
CA LYS A 202 -26.39 -22.19 -16.20
C LYS A 202 -27.37 -21.92 -17.35
N SER A 203 -26.88 -21.84 -18.59
CA SER A 203 -27.73 -21.65 -19.77
C SER A 203 -28.60 -22.86 -20.11
N ALA A 204 -28.12 -24.07 -19.84
CA ALA A 204 -28.87 -25.31 -20.03
C ALA A 204 -29.97 -25.43 -18.97
N TYR A 205 -29.62 -25.19 -17.70
CA TYR A 205 -30.55 -25.14 -16.58
C TYR A 205 -31.66 -24.10 -16.80
N LEU A 206 -31.32 -22.85 -17.17
CA LEU A 206 -32.32 -21.81 -17.46
C LEU A 206 -33.22 -22.18 -18.65
N ARG A 207 -32.67 -22.83 -19.70
CA ARG A 207 -33.47 -23.34 -20.82
C ARG A 207 -34.41 -24.46 -20.40
N GLU A 208 -33.98 -25.32 -19.47
CA GLU A 208 -34.77 -26.44 -18.97
C GLU A 208 -35.88 -25.99 -18.01
N CYS A 209 -35.59 -25.04 -17.11
CA CYS A 209 -36.62 -24.35 -16.33
C CYS A 209 -37.63 -23.68 -17.26
N GLY A 210 -37.17 -22.88 -18.22
CA GLY A 210 -38.07 -22.13 -19.10
C GLY A 210 -38.92 -22.95 -20.07
N ARG A 211 -38.50 -24.17 -20.40
CA ARG A 211 -39.34 -25.10 -21.17
C ARG A 211 -40.45 -25.73 -20.34
N ASN A 212 -40.34 -25.75 -19.01
CA ASN A 212 -41.27 -26.42 -18.11
C ASN A 212 -42.16 -25.48 -17.28
N LEU A 213 -41.96 -24.16 -17.39
CA LEU A 213 -42.83 -23.20 -16.71
C LEU A 213 -44.25 -23.24 -17.31
N ALA A 214 -45.24 -23.29 -16.41
CA ALA A 214 -46.67 -23.28 -16.75
C ALA A 214 -47.30 -21.88 -16.72
N SER A 215 -46.55 -20.87 -16.27
CA SER A 215 -46.95 -19.46 -16.21
C SER A 215 -45.73 -18.53 -16.26
N PHE A 216 -45.93 -17.21 -16.21
CA PHE A 216 -44.84 -16.24 -16.15
C PHE A 216 -44.18 -16.12 -14.77
N GLU A 217 -44.64 -16.90 -13.78
CA GLU A 217 -44.27 -16.77 -12.35
C GLU A 217 -44.31 -15.31 -11.88
N PRO A 218 -45.46 -14.63 -12.02
CA PRO A 218 -45.58 -13.21 -11.69
C PRO A 218 -45.31 -12.97 -10.20
N ALA A 219 -44.35 -12.08 -9.91
CA ALA A 219 -44.04 -11.61 -8.56
C ALA A 219 -44.65 -10.22 -8.31
N PHE A 220 -45.97 -10.10 -8.45
CA PHE A 220 -46.70 -8.85 -8.28
C PHE A 220 -47.63 -8.91 -7.07
N THR A 221 -47.73 -7.82 -6.32
CA THR A 221 -48.86 -7.58 -5.40
C THR A 221 -50.06 -7.00 -6.15
N ASP A 222 -51.24 -7.05 -5.53
CA ASP A 222 -52.47 -6.51 -6.11
C ASP A 222 -52.34 -5.06 -6.60
N LYS A 223 -51.66 -4.22 -5.83
CA LYS A 223 -51.44 -2.81 -6.15
C LYS A 223 -50.43 -2.62 -7.29
N GLU A 224 -49.39 -3.45 -7.32
CA GLU A 224 -48.39 -3.44 -8.39
C GLU A 224 -48.98 -3.84 -9.72
N LEU A 225 -49.91 -4.80 -9.70
CA LEU A 225 -50.65 -5.19 -10.90
C LEU A 225 -51.54 -4.05 -11.41
N ASP A 226 -52.20 -3.29 -10.52
CA ASP A 226 -52.95 -2.09 -10.90
C ASP A 226 -52.06 -1.03 -11.57
N MET A 227 -50.87 -0.79 -11.01
CA MET A 227 -49.88 0.12 -11.62
C MET A 227 -49.39 -0.36 -12.99
N LEU A 228 -49.25 -1.68 -13.18
CA LEU A 228 -48.88 -2.25 -14.48
C LEU A 228 -50.01 -2.10 -15.51
N VAL A 229 -51.26 -2.25 -15.08
CA VAL A 229 -52.45 -2.00 -15.91
C VAL A 229 -52.48 -0.55 -16.36
N ASP A 230 -52.27 0.39 -15.45
CA ASP A 230 -52.19 1.83 -15.77
C ASP A 230 -51.09 2.12 -16.78
N CYS A 231 -49.92 1.51 -16.63
CA CYS A 231 -48.82 1.61 -17.60
C CYS A 231 -49.24 1.06 -18.98
N CYS A 232 -49.84 -0.12 -19.02
CA CYS A 232 -50.29 -0.78 -20.25
C CYS A 232 -51.39 -0.01 -20.99
N ASN A 233 -52.20 0.77 -20.28
CA ASN A 233 -53.28 1.57 -20.84
C ASN A 233 -52.82 2.99 -21.21
N SER A 234 -51.86 3.56 -20.47
CA SER A 234 -51.27 4.87 -20.75
C SER A 234 -50.42 4.86 -22.04
N ILE A 235 -49.84 3.71 -22.35
CA ILE A 235 -49.07 3.47 -23.56
C ILE A 235 -49.94 2.64 -24.49
N PRO A 236 -50.02 2.93 -25.80
CA PRO A 236 -50.85 2.15 -26.73
C PRO A 236 -50.20 0.78 -27.06
N ILE A 237 -49.97 -0.05 -26.04
CA ILE A 237 -49.37 -1.40 -26.14
C ILE A 237 -50.38 -2.36 -26.76
N PHE A 238 -51.60 -2.35 -26.24
CA PHE A 238 -52.70 -3.19 -26.71
C PHE A 238 -53.69 -2.40 -27.57
N THR A 239 -54.53 -3.11 -28.32
CA THR A 239 -55.55 -2.48 -29.18
C THR A 239 -56.78 -2.01 -28.41
N ARG A 240 -57.02 -2.60 -27.23
CA ARG A 240 -58.05 -2.22 -26.26
C ARG A 240 -57.41 -1.88 -24.91
N ASN A 241 -58.15 -1.17 -24.07
CA ASN A 241 -57.78 -1.04 -22.66
C ASN A 241 -57.86 -2.42 -22.00
N VAL A 242 -56.85 -2.73 -21.20
CA VAL A 242 -56.70 -3.99 -20.47
C VAL A 242 -57.16 -3.76 -19.04
N GLU A 243 -57.98 -4.67 -18.52
CA GLU A 243 -58.35 -4.66 -17.10
C GLU A 243 -57.36 -5.47 -16.26
N LYS A 244 -57.38 -5.28 -14.94
CA LYS A 244 -56.55 -6.06 -14.00
C LYS A 244 -56.64 -7.57 -14.25
N ARG A 245 -57.86 -8.09 -14.41
CA ARG A 245 -58.10 -9.52 -14.65
C ARG A 245 -57.53 -10.00 -15.98
N ASP A 246 -57.64 -9.19 -17.05
CA ASP A 246 -57.08 -9.55 -18.35
C ASP A 246 -55.55 -9.75 -18.25
N LEU A 247 -54.87 -8.90 -17.48
CA LEU A 247 -53.42 -8.96 -17.33
C LEU A 247 -53.01 -10.06 -16.34
N GLU A 248 -53.77 -10.26 -15.27
CA GLU A 248 -53.61 -11.37 -14.33
C GLU A 248 -53.72 -12.71 -15.06
N ASP A 249 -54.79 -12.90 -15.85
CA ASP A 249 -55.01 -14.11 -16.63
C ASP A 249 -53.89 -14.38 -17.62
N ILE A 250 -53.31 -13.34 -18.22
CA ILE A 250 -52.16 -13.48 -19.11
C ILE A 250 -50.91 -13.88 -18.34
N LEU A 251 -50.63 -13.25 -17.19
CA LEU A 251 -49.46 -13.54 -16.36
C LEU A 251 -49.52 -14.96 -15.75
N TYR A 252 -50.70 -15.45 -15.40
CA TYR A 252 -50.91 -16.83 -14.96
C TYR A 252 -51.16 -17.82 -16.11
N CYS A 253 -51.23 -17.33 -17.35
CA CYS A 253 -51.52 -18.14 -18.55
C CYS A 253 -52.86 -18.91 -18.48
N THR A 254 -53.85 -18.31 -17.82
CA THR A 254 -55.23 -18.81 -17.66
C THR A 254 -56.23 -18.15 -18.61
N HIS A 255 -55.77 -17.25 -19.47
CA HIS A 255 -56.60 -16.52 -20.43
C HIS A 255 -57.27 -17.44 -21.47
N LYS A 256 -58.52 -17.15 -21.82
CA LYS A 256 -59.27 -17.89 -22.86
C LYS A 256 -58.93 -17.44 -24.27
N ALA A 257 -58.53 -16.19 -24.43
CA ALA A 257 -58.19 -15.60 -25.72
C ALA A 257 -56.96 -14.69 -25.59
N PRO A 258 -56.04 -14.71 -26.55
CA PRO A 258 -54.86 -13.86 -26.56
C PRO A 258 -55.20 -12.36 -26.56
N LEU A 259 -54.34 -11.55 -25.96
CA LEU A 259 -54.42 -10.10 -26.08
C LEU A 259 -53.82 -9.63 -27.40
N GLN A 260 -54.57 -8.80 -28.12
CA GLN A 260 -54.08 -8.22 -29.37
C GLN A 260 -53.18 -7.01 -29.08
N VAL A 261 -51.92 -7.13 -29.48
CA VAL A 261 -50.87 -6.14 -29.34
C VAL A 261 -50.92 -5.18 -30.53
N ARG A 262 -51.00 -3.88 -30.24
CA ARG A 262 -51.01 -2.83 -31.27
C ARG A 262 -49.63 -2.61 -31.88
N VAL A 263 -48.58 -2.64 -31.05
CA VAL A 263 -47.20 -2.46 -31.50
C VAL A 263 -46.27 -3.45 -30.80
N ASN A 264 -45.80 -4.45 -31.55
CA ASN A 264 -45.02 -5.58 -31.02
C ASN A 264 -43.73 -5.16 -30.30
N ARG A 265 -43.11 -4.05 -30.71
CA ARG A 265 -41.90 -3.53 -30.06
C ARG A 265 -42.16 -3.05 -28.62
N HIS A 266 -43.34 -2.50 -28.34
CA HIS A 266 -43.68 -1.99 -27.01
C HIS A 266 -43.91 -3.14 -26.02
N ILE A 267 -44.66 -4.18 -26.40
CA ILE A 267 -44.86 -5.35 -25.53
C ILE A 267 -43.52 -6.06 -25.28
N ALA A 268 -42.68 -6.18 -26.32
CA ALA A 268 -41.39 -6.84 -26.19
C ALA A 268 -40.45 -6.08 -25.25
N PHE A 269 -40.43 -4.75 -25.35
CA PHE A 269 -39.65 -3.90 -24.44
C PHE A 269 -40.20 -3.94 -23.00
N LEU A 270 -41.52 -3.83 -22.81
CA LEU A 270 -42.15 -3.91 -21.50
C LEU A 270 -41.79 -5.22 -20.79
N PHE A 271 -42.02 -6.37 -21.44
CA PHE A 271 -41.76 -7.68 -20.83
C PHE A 271 -40.26 -7.93 -20.63
N ASP A 272 -39.38 -7.39 -21.47
CA ASP A 272 -37.93 -7.48 -21.22
C ASP A 272 -37.50 -6.64 -20.01
N GLU A 273 -38.09 -5.47 -19.79
CA GLU A 273 -37.83 -4.68 -18.58
C GLU A 273 -38.42 -5.35 -17.33
N LEU A 274 -39.64 -5.90 -17.38
CA LEU A 274 -40.22 -6.70 -16.28
C LEU A 274 -39.33 -7.90 -15.90
N ARG A 275 -38.77 -8.58 -16.91
CA ARG A 275 -37.81 -9.68 -16.73
C ARG A 275 -36.53 -9.20 -16.06
N LYS A 276 -35.96 -8.08 -16.49
CA LYS A 276 -34.74 -7.50 -15.88
C LYS A 276 -34.96 -7.13 -14.42
N SER A 277 -36.17 -6.69 -14.11
CA SER A 277 -36.61 -6.36 -12.75
C SER A 277 -37.04 -7.57 -11.92
N HIS A 278 -36.88 -8.80 -12.45
CA HIS A 278 -37.27 -10.05 -11.78
C HIS A 278 -38.76 -10.18 -11.40
N LEU A 279 -39.64 -9.40 -12.04
CA LEU A 279 -41.09 -9.46 -11.82
C LEU A 279 -41.76 -10.61 -12.58
N ILE A 280 -41.10 -11.11 -13.62
CA ILE A 280 -41.51 -12.29 -14.41
C ILE A 280 -40.31 -13.19 -14.72
N CYS A 281 -40.59 -14.41 -15.15
CA CYS A 281 -39.58 -15.42 -15.44
C CYS A 281 -38.61 -15.02 -16.58
N SER A 282 -37.38 -15.53 -16.50
CA SER A 282 -36.30 -15.23 -17.46
C SER A 282 -36.58 -15.70 -18.90
N THR A 283 -37.52 -16.62 -19.08
CA THR A 283 -37.85 -17.28 -20.35
C THR A 283 -39.25 -16.90 -20.86
N TRP A 284 -39.73 -15.73 -20.44
CA TRP A 284 -41.07 -15.23 -20.74
C TRP A 284 -41.47 -15.31 -22.22
N MET A 285 -40.55 -15.15 -23.19
CA MET A 285 -40.87 -15.27 -24.62
C MET A 285 -41.34 -16.68 -25.00
N SER A 286 -40.74 -17.71 -24.39
CA SER A 286 -41.13 -19.11 -24.59
C SER A 286 -42.48 -19.39 -23.94
N VAL A 287 -42.70 -18.89 -22.72
CA VAL A 287 -43.99 -19.00 -22.02
C VAL A 287 -45.10 -18.31 -22.82
N ALA A 288 -44.88 -17.06 -23.24
CA ALA A 288 -45.83 -16.27 -24.03
C ALA A 288 -46.25 -16.97 -25.32
N SER A 289 -45.29 -17.57 -26.04
CA SER A 289 -45.58 -18.29 -27.28
C SER A 289 -46.27 -19.63 -27.02
N ARG A 290 -45.86 -20.38 -25.99
CA ARG A 290 -46.43 -21.70 -25.64
C ARG A 290 -47.90 -21.56 -25.25
N HIS A 291 -48.19 -20.57 -24.41
CA HIS A 291 -49.55 -20.28 -23.94
C HIS A 291 -50.30 -19.30 -24.83
N GLN A 292 -49.75 -18.96 -26.00
CA GLN A 292 -50.42 -18.12 -27.00
C GLN A 292 -51.00 -16.83 -26.38
N CYS A 293 -50.17 -16.09 -25.64
CA CYS A 293 -50.63 -14.92 -24.87
C CYS A 293 -50.95 -13.70 -25.74
N PHE A 294 -50.27 -13.57 -26.90
CA PHE A 294 -50.31 -12.35 -27.70
C PHE A 294 -50.55 -12.62 -29.18
N ILE A 295 -51.39 -11.79 -29.80
CA ILE A 295 -51.59 -11.70 -31.25
C ILE A 295 -51.15 -10.31 -31.72
N SER A 296 -50.48 -10.24 -32.87
CA SER A 296 -50.09 -8.97 -33.48
C SER A 296 -51.23 -8.36 -34.30
N LYS A 297 -51.53 -7.07 -34.09
CA LYS A 297 -52.53 -6.32 -34.89
C LYS A 297 -52.20 -6.29 -36.39
N GLN A 298 -50.92 -6.31 -36.75
CA GLN A 298 -50.50 -6.08 -38.15
C GLN A 298 -50.86 -7.23 -39.09
N ASN A 299 -50.94 -8.44 -38.56
CA ASN A 299 -51.05 -9.67 -39.35
C ASN A 299 -51.98 -10.70 -38.71
N ASP A 300 -52.61 -10.37 -37.57
CA ASP A 300 -53.47 -11.24 -36.76
C ASP A 300 -52.86 -12.63 -36.49
N LYS A 301 -51.53 -12.70 -36.46
CA LYS A 301 -50.77 -13.91 -36.14
C LYS A 301 -50.34 -13.90 -34.68
N LEU A 302 -50.33 -15.10 -34.08
CA LEU A 302 -49.74 -15.34 -32.78
C LEU A 302 -48.25 -14.96 -32.79
N LEU A 303 -47.81 -14.27 -31.74
CA LEU A 303 -46.43 -13.86 -31.60
C LEU A 303 -45.56 -15.04 -31.19
N THR A 304 -44.63 -15.43 -32.06
CA THR A 304 -43.64 -16.47 -31.75
C THR A 304 -42.45 -15.89 -30.98
N PRO A 305 -41.58 -16.72 -30.36
CA PRO A 305 -40.40 -16.21 -29.67
C PRO A 305 -39.44 -15.50 -30.63
N LYS A 306 -39.43 -15.90 -31.91
CA LYS A 306 -38.66 -15.22 -32.96
C LYS A 306 -39.21 -13.82 -33.24
N ASP A 307 -40.53 -13.67 -33.32
CA ASP A 307 -41.17 -12.37 -33.54
C ASP A 307 -40.93 -11.42 -32.36
N LEU A 308 -41.06 -11.92 -31.13
CA LEU A 308 -40.79 -11.17 -29.90
C LEU A 308 -39.31 -10.78 -29.78
N SER A 309 -38.39 -11.70 -30.10
CA SER A 309 -36.95 -11.41 -30.10
C SER A 309 -36.59 -10.35 -31.15
N THR A 310 -37.14 -10.43 -32.36
CA THR A 310 -36.93 -9.42 -33.40
C THR A 310 -37.54 -8.08 -32.99
N ALA A 311 -38.76 -8.08 -32.43
CA ALA A 311 -39.38 -6.85 -31.94
C ALA A 311 -38.56 -6.20 -30.81
N LEU A 312 -37.90 -6.99 -29.97
CA LEU A 312 -37.01 -6.51 -28.92
C LEU A 312 -35.72 -5.89 -29.48
N THR A 313 -35.07 -6.50 -30.48
CA THR A 313 -33.87 -5.89 -31.11
C THR A 313 -34.23 -4.58 -31.81
N GLU A 314 -35.42 -4.52 -32.41
CA GLU A 314 -35.97 -3.30 -33.00
C GLU A 314 -36.52 -2.29 -31.99
N SER A 315 -36.60 -2.62 -30.70
CA SER A 315 -37.07 -1.70 -29.67
C SER A 315 -36.21 -0.44 -29.55
N SER A 316 -34.96 -0.48 -30.04
CA SER A 316 -34.10 0.68 -30.24
C SER A 316 -34.81 1.81 -31.00
N LYS A 317 -35.67 1.48 -31.97
CA LYS A 317 -36.44 2.43 -32.81
C LYS A 317 -37.68 3.03 -32.10
N ILE A 318 -38.00 2.61 -30.87
CA ILE A 318 -39.11 3.19 -30.09
C ILE A 318 -38.70 4.60 -29.65
N LYS A 319 -39.67 5.53 -29.63
CA LYS A 319 -39.48 6.89 -29.10
C LYS A 319 -38.97 6.83 -27.67
N GLN A 320 -37.95 7.64 -27.35
CA GLN A 320 -37.32 7.62 -26.04
C GLN A 320 -38.31 7.88 -24.91
N SER A 321 -39.24 8.83 -25.09
CA SER A 321 -40.30 9.12 -24.11
C SER A 321 -41.14 7.92 -23.72
N VAL A 322 -41.39 6.99 -24.65
CA VAL A 322 -42.17 5.78 -24.34
C VAL A 322 -41.33 4.77 -23.56
N LYS A 323 -40.03 4.66 -23.85
CA LYS A 323 -39.12 3.82 -23.05
C LYS A 323 -39.00 4.34 -21.63
N ASP A 324 -38.90 5.66 -21.48
CA ASP A 324 -38.80 6.32 -20.18
C ASP A 324 -40.09 6.12 -19.39
N ASN A 325 -41.27 6.29 -20.00
CA ASN A 325 -42.56 6.01 -19.35
C ASN A 325 -42.68 4.55 -18.87
N ILE A 326 -42.21 3.58 -19.66
CA ILE A 326 -42.20 2.15 -19.26
C ILE A 326 -41.28 1.95 -18.05
N ARG A 327 -40.06 2.47 -18.13
CA ARG A 327 -39.07 2.33 -17.04
C ARG A 327 -39.55 3.02 -15.78
N ASP A 328 -40.10 4.22 -15.88
CA ASP A 328 -40.64 4.96 -14.73
C ASP A 328 -41.79 4.22 -14.09
N SER A 329 -42.67 3.61 -14.88
CA SER A 329 -43.78 2.80 -14.36
C SER A 329 -43.27 1.55 -13.64
N ILE A 330 -42.27 0.86 -14.20
CA ILE A 330 -41.64 -0.30 -13.57
C ILE A 330 -40.89 0.10 -12.29
N ASN A 331 -40.19 1.23 -12.30
CA ASN A 331 -39.52 1.76 -11.11
C ASN A 331 -40.52 2.11 -10.01
N ARG A 332 -41.70 2.64 -10.36
CA ARG A 332 -42.80 2.85 -9.39
C ARG A 332 -43.31 1.54 -8.82
N ILE A 333 -43.53 0.53 -9.66
CA ILE A 333 -43.90 -0.82 -9.23
C ILE A 333 -42.85 -1.37 -8.24
N LEU A 334 -41.57 -1.29 -8.58
CA LEU A 334 -40.48 -1.73 -7.70
C LEU A 334 -40.39 -0.94 -6.40
N SER A 335 -40.67 0.37 -6.43
CA SER A 335 -40.66 1.20 -5.21
C SER A 335 -41.84 0.90 -4.28
N ALA A 336 -42.95 0.44 -4.84
CA ALA A 336 -44.11 -0.02 -4.09
C ALA A 336 -43.96 -1.48 -3.63
N HIS A 337 -43.00 -2.20 -4.20
CA HIS A 337 -42.73 -3.60 -3.91
C HIS A 337 -42.14 -3.72 -2.49
N PRO A 338 -42.80 -4.43 -1.57
CA PRO A 338 -42.29 -4.63 -0.22
C PRO A 338 -41.13 -5.64 -0.26
N GLN A 339 -39.91 -5.17 -0.51
CA GLN A 339 -38.69 -5.98 -0.35
C GLN A 339 -37.83 -5.39 0.78
N ASN A 340 -38.29 -5.64 2.01
CA ASN A 340 -37.50 -6.08 3.17
C ASN A 340 -38.37 -5.95 4.44
N ALA A 341 -39.18 -6.97 4.71
CA ALA A 341 -39.51 -7.43 6.04
C ALA A 341 -39.17 -8.93 6.11
#